data_AF-A0A957QBB6-F1
#
_entry.id   AF-A0A957QBB6-F1
#
_cell.length_a   1.000
_cell.length_b   1.000
_cell.length_c   1.000
_cell.angle_alpha   90.00
_cell.angle_beta   90.00
_cell.angle_gamma   90.00
#
_symmetry.space_group_name_H-M   'P 1'
#
loop_
_entity.id
_entity.type
_entity.pdbx_description
1 polymer ?
#
loop_
_entity_poly.entity_id
_entity_poly.type
_entity_poly.pdbx_seq_one_letter_code
_entity_poly.pdbx_strand_id
1 'polypeptide(L)'
;RWCNFSGHDCYIYGNSAVWEDDFVDNNNSYIDQNDIFFYEGHGWPGGFTVRAPDDEYVQHGEVQGDWGDVDLEWGFLLSCSVIADSSRGSWHGAMDRMHGIAGFRNTAYDVNGFGSKLATYIVFGYTYKDAWFKTCDTKQPSGVQAQIIVEDSKFWNESAYNQLSDVSHDGTYWYWWKSCGAEAPSSLTPAQLGDVFPIFQTPPLSASEQVTVENNLAAAFAFGLGRDGNAISTEIITGTKLITDTQGRQLEIDADTGLFYYYDPARTFTDTTESLQAQAILTPADAKDIADAFLREKGILPTDAVFNTVDDVVIGSAGGADAAAVEAVTGYQVIYNRYLTADVVNAAGVAQTVQIAVDGPGSKIKVYVDPTAANNPQVANANQVDAAVVGAMGGWRPTQAPVGRAVDTVPLLDYQTQILKLFESNDLEPLASYESVPFTGADAKTAISYTVTGWEESSGEDQNMIYPSFRISAVYTDTDGAGTVQDPVVFTGSTWIAGNPQFMRPLAKVATLPDLDKRYVLGDTIAATAADASKTLAELGYDAALNFVMGGPNALFSYEWYLGDVETGTKIGDGATLDYQLAISDFGPVKDGVAPLIITLKVTNTATDSTSLNHSISSFKINAVPSVYLPGLSSE
;
A
#
# COMPACT_ATOMS: atom_id res chain seq x y z
N ARG A 1 -9.59 -11.32 -2.04
CA ARG A 1 -10.26 -11.24 -3.37
C ARG A 1 -9.74 -12.40 -4.22
N TRP A 2 -10.59 -13.23 -4.82
CA TRP A 2 -10.19 -14.37 -5.66
C TRP A 2 -10.82 -14.23 -7.06
N CYS A 3 -10.08 -14.54 -8.14
CA CYS A 3 -10.54 -14.32 -9.51
C CYS A 3 -10.12 -15.47 -10.45
N ASN A 4 -11.05 -15.92 -11.30
CA ASN A 4 -10.75 -16.79 -12.44
C ASN A 4 -10.83 -16.01 -13.79
N PHE A 5 -9.83 -16.13 -14.66
CA PHE A 5 -9.72 -15.40 -15.94
C PHE A 5 -10.46 -16.08 -17.11
N SER A 6 -10.92 -17.31 -16.95
CA SER A 6 -11.68 -18.04 -17.99
C SER A 6 -13.13 -17.56 -18.15
N GLY A 7 -13.54 -16.55 -17.37
CA GLY A 7 -14.81 -15.86 -17.46
C GLY A 7 -15.92 -16.63 -16.75
N HIS A 8 -16.13 -16.31 -15.48
CA HIS A 8 -17.43 -15.87 -14.94
C HIS A 8 -17.47 -15.73 -13.41
N ASP A 9 -16.44 -16.18 -12.68
CA ASP A 9 -16.47 -16.14 -11.21
C ASP A 9 -15.24 -15.39 -10.65
N CYS A 10 -15.46 -14.12 -10.26
CA CYS A 10 -14.59 -13.42 -9.32
C CYS A 10 -15.28 -13.46 -7.97
N TYR A 11 -14.73 -14.20 -7.02
CA TYR A 11 -15.20 -14.15 -5.65
C TYR A 11 -14.54 -12.99 -4.90
N ILE A 12 -15.27 -11.88 -4.82
CA ILE A 12 -14.91 -10.78 -3.93
C ILE A 12 -15.41 -11.15 -2.53
N TYR A 13 -14.62 -11.96 -1.84
CA TYR A 13 -14.73 -12.03 -0.38
C TYR A 13 -14.09 -10.76 0.18
N GLY A 14 -14.89 -9.92 0.83
CA GLY A 14 -14.34 -8.94 1.76
C GLY A 14 -13.65 -9.67 2.92
N ASN A 15 -12.82 -8.97 3.70
CA ASN A 15 -12.05 -9.54 4.83
C ASN A 15 -12.93 -10.37 5.81
N SER A 16 -14.26 -10.17 5.77
CA SER A 16 -15.26 -10.89 6.53
C SER A 16 -15.49 -12.35 6.16
N ALA A 17 -15.16 -12.76 4.94
CA ALA A 17 -15.63 -13.99 4.33
C ALA A 17 -14.48 -14.89 3.84
N VAL A 18 -13.27 -14.60 4.29
CA VAL A 18 -12.07 -15.42 4.08
C VAL A 18 -11.79 -16.15 5.40
N TRP A 19 -11.87 -17.47 5.39
CA TRP A 19 -11.58 -18.36 6.52
C TRP A 19 -10.24 -19.05 6.31
N GLU A 20 -9.62 -19.48 7.41
CA GLU A 20 -8.42 -20.33 7.38
C GLU A 20 -8.60 -21.58 6.52
N ASP A 21 -9.76 -22.23 6.69
CA ASP A 21 -10.20 -23.38 5.91
C ASP A 21 -10.19 -23.14 4.39
N ASP A 22 -10.29 -21.88 3.93
CA ASP A 22 -10.21 -21.56 2.50
C ASP A 22 -8.79 -21.70 1.94
N PHE A 23 -7.76 -21.74 2.80
CA PHE A 23 -6.35 -21.90 2.44
C PHE A 23 -5.77 -23.27 2.83
N VAL A 24 -6.36 -23.95 3.82
CA VAL A 24 -5.84 -25.20 4.39
C VAL A 24 -6.72 -26.39 3.98
N ASP A 25 -7.74 -26.71 4.77
CA ASP A 25 -8.51 -27.95 4.66
C ASP A 25 -9.44 -28.02 3.43
N ASN A 26 -9.94 -26.88 2.95
CA ASN A 26 -10.85 -26.78 1.81
C ASN A 26 -10.29 -25.91 0.67
N ASN A 27 -8.98 -25.70 0.61
CA ASN A 27 -8.28 -24.94 -0.43
C ASN A 27 -8.76 -25.26 -1.86
N ASN A 28 -8.96 -26.55 -2.15
CA ASN A 28 -9.43 -27.11 -3.41
C ASN A 28 -10.86 -26.75 -3.79
N SER A 29 -11.63 -26.20 -2.85
CA SER A 29 -12.97 -25.64 -3.09
C SER A 29 -12.98 -24.12 -3.19
N TYR A 30 -11.85 -23.48 -2.91
CA TYR A 30 -11.73 -22.04 -2.75
C TYR A 30 -10.53 -21.51 -3.52
N ILE A 31 -9.40 -21.25 -2.87
CA ILE A 31 -8.29 -20.56 -3.53
C ILE A 31 -7.76 -21.33 -4.74
N ASP A 32 -7.70 -22.67 -4.68
CA ASP A 32 -7.12 -23.48 -5.76
C ASP A 32 -8.01 -23.59 -7.00
N GLN A 33 -9.27 -23.15 -6.93
CA GLN A 33 -10.14 -23.06 -8.11
C GLN A 33 -10.00 -21.74 -8.89
N ASN A 34 -9.14 -20.84 -8.42
CA ASN A 34 -8.94 -19.52 -9.01
C ASN A 34 -7.52 -19.42 -9.54
N ASP A 35 -7.33 -18.82 -10.71
CA ASP A 35 -5.98 -18.52 -11.22
C ASP A 35 -5.17 -17.65 -10.24
N ILE A 36 -5.85 -16.74 -9.53
CA ILE A 36 -5.23 -15.76 -8.63
C ILE A 36 -6.02 -15.57 -7.34
N PHE A 37 -5.29 -15.46 -6.23
CA PHE A 37 -5.78 -14.83 -5.01
C PHE A 37 -4.98 -13.57 -4.63
N PHE A 38 -5.68 -12.60 -4.04
CA PHE A 38 -5.09 -11.48 -3.32
C PHE A 38 -5.62 -11.48 -1.88
N TYR A 39 -4.70 -11.42 -0.93
CA TYR A 39 -4.97 -11.32 0.49
C TYR A 39 -4.21 -10.12 1.08
N GLU A 40 -4.86 -9.45 2.03
CA GLU A 40 -4.34 -8.32 2.77
C GLU A 40 -4.66 -8.52 4.25
N GLY A 41 -3.63 -8.41 5.08
CA GLY A 41 -3.74 -8.64 6.52
C GLY A 41 -2.38 -8.83 7.18
N HIS A 42 -2.36 -9.25 8.43
CA HIS A 42 -1.12 -9.34 9.21
C HIS A 42 -0.31 -10.55 8.79
N GLY A 43 1.01 -10.40 8.83
CA GLY A 43 1.94 -11.46 8.47
C GLY A 43 3.16 -11.47 9.37
N TRP A 44 3.80 -12.63 9.41
CA TRP A 44 5.13 -12.82 9.94
C TRP A 44 5.83 -13.92 9.13
N PRO A 45 7.13 -14.17 9.34
CA PRO A 45 7.82 -15.21 8.57
C PRO A 45 7.17 -16.61 8.65
N GLY A 46 6.49 -16.95 9.75
CA GLY A 46 5.88 -18.27 9.93
C GLY A 46 4.47 -18.42 9.35
N GLY A 47 3.79 -17.33 9.00
CA GLY A 47 2.35 -17.37 8.71
C GLY A 47 1.75 -16.01 8.39
N PHE A 48 0.46 -16.00 8.09
CA PHE A 48 -0.35 -14.80 8.09
C PHE A 48 -1.66 -15.05 8.82
N THR A 49 -2.22 -13.99 9.38
CA THR A 49 -3.50 -14.06 10.09
C THR A 49 -4.62 -14.21 9.09
N VAL A 50 -5.69 -14.90 9.45
CA VAL A 50 -6.94 -14.98 8.72
C VAL A 50 -8.09 -14.92 9.73
N ARG A 51 -9.34 -14.90 9.26
CA ARG A 51 -10.47 -14.79 10.18
C ARG A 51 -10.91 -16.18 10.68
N ALA A 52 -11.21 -16.28 11.97
CA ALA A 52 -11.82 -17.45 12.63
C ALA A 52 -13.07 -17.97 11.87
N PRO A 53 -13.30 -19.30 11.91
CA PRO A 53 -13.66 -19.90 13.21
C PRO A 53 -12.62 -20.83 13.89
N ASP A 54 -11.46 -21.12 13.28
CA ASP A 54 -10.47 -22.04 13.87
C ASP A 54 -9.34 -21.30 14.62
N ASP A 55 -8.06 -21.53 14.27
CA ASP A 55 -6.95 -20.97 15.04
C ASP A 55 -6.57 -19.54 14.63
N GLU A 56 -7.12 -19.04 13.52
CA GLU A 56 -6.98 -17.68 12.97
C GLU A 56 -5.69 -17.43 12.18
N TYR A 57 -4.98 -18.48 11.79
CA TYR A 57 -3.70 -18.36 11.12
C TYR A 57 -3.55 -19.35 9.96
N VAL A 58 -2.84 -18.94 8.91
CA VAL A 58 -2.33 -19.86 7.89
C VAL A 58 -0.83 -19.93 8.03
N GLN A 59 -0.31 -21.08 8.42
CA GLN A 59 1.11 -21.34 8.58
C GLN A 59 1.64 -22.11 7.39
N HIS A 60 2.87 -21.79 6.96
CA HIS A 60 3.48 -22.48 5.81
C HIS A 60 3.61 -24.00 6.02
N GLY A 61 3.59 -24.49 7.26
CA GLY A 61 3.65 -25.92 7.59
C GLY A 61 2.32 -26.66 7.43
N GLU A 62 1.21 -25.93 7.37
CA GLU A 62 -0.15 -26.48 7.23
C GLU A 62 -0.54 -26.65 5.77
N VAL A 63 0.04 -25.84 4.89
CA VAL A 63 -0.29 -25.77 3.45
C VAL A 63 0.79 -26.40 2.56
N GLN A 64 1.60 -27.32 3.11
CA GLN A 64 2.78 -27.82 2.42
C GLN A 64 2.42 -28.70 1.21
N GLY A 65 2.66 -28.19 0.01
CA GLY A 65 2.34 -28.84 -1.26
C GLY A 65 0.85 -28.85 -1.57
N ASP A 66 0.11 -27.90 -1.00
CA ASP A 66 -1.35 -27.85 -1.13
C ASP A 66 -1.81 -26.79 -2.13
N TRP A 67 -1.04 -25.74 -2.41
CA TRP A 67 -1.47 -24.64 -3.28
C TRP A 67 -1.10 -24.86 -4.75
N GLY A 68 -2.10 -24.84 -5.63
CA GLY A 68 -1.94 -24.96 -7.09
C GLY A 68 -2.19 -26.36 -7.67
N ASP A 69 -2.56 -27.35 -6.86
CA ASP A 69 -2.81 -28.73 -7.31
C ASP A 69 -4.07 -28.86 -8.19
N VAL A 70 -4.89 -27.79 -8.27
CA VAL A 70 -6.07 -27.65 -9.14
C VAL A 70 -5.88 -26.61 -10.25
N ASP A 71 -5.95 -25.30 -9.96
CA ASP A 71 -5.94 -24.20 -10.96
C ASP A 71 -5.30 -22.89 -10.44
N LEU A 72 -4.73 -22.88 -9.23
CA LEU A 72 -4.13 -21.68 -8.65
C LEU A 72 -2.69 -21.46 -9.13
N GLU A 73 -2.50 -20.33 -9.83
CA GLU A 73 -1.21 -19.98 -10.40
C GLU A 73 -0.47 -18.92 -9.61
N TRP A 74 -1.18 -17.91 -9.08
CA TRP A 74 -0.53 -16.80 -8.37
C TRP A 74 -1.22 -16.37 -7.08
N GLY A 75 -0.41 -16.13 -6.06
CA GLY A 75 -0.83 -15.64 -4.75
C GLY A 75 -0.19 -14.29 -4.47
N PHE A 76 -1.01 -13.31 -4.09
CA PHE A 76 -0.53 -11.97 -3.72
C PHE A 76 -0.86 -11.69 -2.26
N LEU A 77 0.18 -11.58 -1.43
CA LEU A 77 0.10 -11.42 0.01
C LEU A 77 0.57 -10.01 0.40
N LEU A 78 -0.37 -9.09 0.59
CA LEU A 78 -0.11 -7.81 1.25
C LEU A 78 -0.10 -8.03 2.77
N SER A 79 0.96 -8.72 3.21
CA SER A 79 1.16 -9.12 4.60
C SER A 79 2.63 -9.04 4.97
N CYS A 80 2.91 -8.57 6.18
CA CYS A 80 4.27 -8.31 6.65
C CYS A 80 5.15 -9.56 6.61
N SER A 81 6.32 -9.47 5.97
CA SER A 81 7.41 -10.43 6.12
C SER A 81 7.06 -11.90 5.86
N VAL A 82 5.92 -12.21 5.21
CA VAL A 82 5.46 -13.60 5.02
C VAL A 82 6.52 -14.38 4.25
N ILE A 83 6.95 -13.82 3.12
CA ILE A 83 8.03 -14.36 2.29
C ILE A 83 9.39 -13.71 2.61
N ALA A 84 9.66 -13.40 3.88
CA ALA A 84 10.98 -12.93 4.30
C ALA A 84 12.09 -13.93 3.98
N ASP A 85 13.34 -13.48 4.05
CA ASP A 85 14.51 -14.31 3.71
C ASP A 85 14.55 -15.65 4.43
N SER A 86 14.10 -15.66 5.69
CA SER A 86 14.09 -16.81 6.59
C SER A 86 12.96 -17.81 6.34
N SER A 87 11.94 -17.44 5.56
CA SER A 87 10.72 -18.23 5.36
C SER A 87 10.36 -18.45 3.90
N ARG A 88 11.01 -17.74 2.96
CA ARG A 88 10.71 -17.85 1.52
C ARG A 88 10.72 -19.29 1.00
N GLY A 89 11.65 -20.12 1.47
CA GLY A 89 11.77 -21.52 1.05
C GLY A 89 10.68 -22.40 1.66
N SER A 90 10.18 -22.05 2.85
CA SER A 90 9.02 -22.72 3.44
C SER A 90 7.74 -22.42 2.67
N TRP A 91 7.55 -21.16 2.24
CA TRP A 91 6.41 -20.77 1.41
C TRP A 91 6.49 -21.29 -0.02
N HIS A 92 7.69 -21.44 -0.58
CA HIS A 92 7.86 -22.23 -1.80
C HIS A 92 7.39 -23.67 -1.60
N GLY A 93 7.67 -24.26 -0.44
CA GLY A 93 7.17 -25.59 -0.08
C GLY A 93 5.64 -25.70 -0.01
N ALA A 94 4.89 -24.59 0.02
CA ALA A 94 3.43 -24.61 -0.06
C ALA A 94 2.91 -24.84 -1.49
N MET A 95 3.75 -24.60 -2.50
CA MET A 95 3.39 -24.64 -3.91
C MET A 95 3.43 -26.09 -4.43
N ASP A 96 2.33 -26.57 -5.01
CA ASP A 96 2.25 -27.73 -5.89
C ASP A 96 1.67 -27.28 -7.23
N ARG A 97 2.56 -27.05 -8.21
CA ARG A 97 2.24 -26.56 -9.58
C ARG A 97 1.82 -25.09 -9.71
N MET A 98 1.59 -24.39 -8.61
CA MET A 98 1.48 -22.93 -8.59
C MET A 98 2.71 -22.26 -9.23
N HIS A 99 2.53 -21.14 -9.93
CA HIS A 99 3.63 -20.45 -10.60
C HIS A 99 4.42 -19.51 -9.69
N GLY A 100 3.74 -18.74 -8.82
CA GLY A 100 4.44 -17.80 -7.95
C GLY A 100 3.63 -17.17 -6.81
N ILE A 101 4.35 -16.79 -5.75
CA ILE A 101 3.82 -16.04 -4.61
C ILE A 101 4.53 -14.68 -4.56
N ALA A 102 3.76 -13.60 -4.58
CA ALA A 102 4.22 -12.24 -4.38
C ALA A 102 3.86 -11.76 -2.97
N GLY A 103 4.80 -11.05 -2.33
CA GLY A 103 4.65 -10.60 -0.95
C GLY A 103 5.73 -9.60 -0.58
N PHE A 104 6.05 -9.53 0.71
CA PHE A 104 7.04 -8.59 1.23
C PHE A 104 8.13 -9.31 2.01
N ARG A 105 9.38 -8.87 1.79
CA ARG A 105 10.58 -9.37 2.47
C ARG A 105 10.67 -8.84 3.90
N ASN A 106 10.08 -7.67 4.13
CA ASN A 106 9.96 -7.02 5.43
C ASN A 106 8.52 -6.51 5.62
N THR A 107 8.36 -5.50 6.47
CA THR A 107 7.07 -4.87 6.77
C THR A 107 6.44 -4.26 5.54
N ALA A 108 5.20 -4.64 5.29
CA ALA A 108 4.30 -3.92 4.41
C ALA A 108 3.35 -3.07 5.26
N TYR A 109 2.82 -2.00 4.68
CA TYR A 109 1.78 -1.20 5.29
C TYR A 109 0.43 -1.53 4.65
N ASP A 110 -0.63 -1.56 5.46
CA ASP A 110 -2.02 -1.70 4.99
C ASP A 110 -2.42 -0.37 4.37
N VAL A 111 -2.17 -0.27 3.07
CA VAL A 111 -2.33 0.96 2.30
C VAL A 111 -3.55 0.86 1.41
N ASN A 112 -4.44 1.84 1.55
CA ASN A 112 -5.72 1.79 0.84
C ASN A 112 -5.55 1.70 -0.69
N GLY A 113 -6.36 0.84 -1.31
CA GLY A 113 -6.40 0.67 -2.75
C GLY A 113 -5.20 -0.07 -3.34
N PHE A 114 -4.32 -0.70 -2.53
CA PHE A 114 -3.22 -1.51 -3.06
C PHE A 114 -3.74 -2.61 -3.98
N GLY A 115 -4.67 -3.43 -3.51
CA GLY A 115 -5.25 -4.52 -4.30
C GLY A 115 -5.98 -4.04 -5.56
N SER A 116 -6.64 -2.87 -5.52
CA SER A 116 -7.30 -2.31 -6.71
C SER A 116 -6.27 -1.83 -7.74
N LYS A 117 -5.17 -1.25 -7.29
CA LYS A 117 -4.09 -0.77 -8.16
C LYS A 117 -3.33 -1.94 -8.78
N LEU A 118 -3.05 -2.99 -8.00
CA LEU A 118 -2.50 -4.25 -8.50
C LEU A 118 -3.38 -4.86 -9.60
N ALA A 119 -4.68 -5.03 -9.31
CA ALA A 119 -5.64 -5.57 -10.26
C ALA A 119 -5.72 -4.72 -11.53
N THR A 120 -5.65 -3.39 -11.39
CA THR A 120 -5.63 -2.47 -12.53
C THR A 120 -4.45 -2.74 -13.46
N TYR A 121 -3.23 -2.90 -12.90
CA TYR A 121 -2.06 -3.21 -13.72
C TYR A 121 -2.13 -4.59 -14.39
N ILE A 122 -2.62 -5.61 -13.67
CA ILE A 122 -2.82 -6.95 -14.24
C ILE A 122 -3.79 -6.89 -15.43
N VAL A 123 -4.93 -6.20 -15.28
CA VAL A 123 -5.91 -6.01 -16.37
C VAL A 123 -5.34 -5.19 -17.53
N PHE A 124 -4.35 -4.34 -17.29
CA PHE A 124 -3.65 -3.61 -18.36
C PHE A 124 -2.56 -4.44 -19.06
N GLY A 125 -2.45 -5.72 -18.72
CA GLY A 125 -1.53 -6.66 -19.35
C GLY A 125 -0.09 -6.53 -18.86
N TYR A 126 0.13 -5.90 -17.71
CA TYR A 126 1.42 -6.01 -17.02
C TYR A 126 1.67 -7.47 -16.64
N THR A 127 2.93 -7.87 -16.63
CA THR A 127 3.29 -9.15 -15.99
C THR A 127 2.96 -9.07 -14.50
N TYR A 128 2.70 -10.20 -13.86
CA TYR A 128 2.40 -10.22 -12.43
C TYR A 128 3.51 -9.60 -11.59
N LYS A 129 4.77 -9.86 -11.98
CA LYS A 129 5.95 -9.26 -11.37
C LYS A 129 5.96 -7.74 -11.52
N ASP A 130 5.75 -7.23 -12.73
CA ASP A 130 5.76 -5.78 -12.97
C ASP A 130 4.60 -5.09 -12.24
N ALA A 131 3.41 -5.70 -12.24
CA ALA A 131 2.24 -5.21 -11.54
C ALA A 131 2.48 -5.11 -10.03
N TRP A 132 3.05 -6.13 -9.39
CA TRP A 132 3.36 -6.14 -7.96
C TRP A 132 4.40 -5.07 -7.59
N PHE A 133 5.52 -5.07 -8.30
CA PHE A 133 6.63 -4.14 -8.07
C PHE A 133 6.23 -2.70 -8.27
N LYS A 134 5.47 -2.41 -9.33
CA LYS A 134 4.95 -1.08 -9.61
C LYS A 134 3.90 -0.65 -8.57
N THR A 135 2.99 -1.55 -8.17
CA THR A 135 2.03 -1.23 -7.10
C THR A 135 2.75 -0.85 -5.83
N CYS A 136 3.78 -1.61 -5.46
CA CYS A 136 4.61 -1.30 -4.32
C CYS A 136 5.27 0.08 -4.42
N ASP A 137 5.81 0.45 -5.58
CA ASP A 137 6.38 1.78 -5.80
C ASP A 137 5.37 2.91 -5.60
N THR A 138 4.13 2.70 -6.02
CA THR A 138 3.07 3.73 -5.98
C THR A 138 2.35 3.84 -4.64
N LYS A 139 2.29 2.75 -3.87
CA LYS A 139 1.40 2.64 -2.70
C LYS A 139 2.14 2.46 -1.39
N GLN A 140 3.32 1.83 -1.37
CA GLN A 140 4.03 1.58 -0.12
C GLN A 140 4.93 2.77 0.25
N PRO A 141 5.06 3.10 1.55
CA PRO A 141 5.99 4.12 2.00
C PRO A 141 7.44 3.65 1.86
N SER A 142 8.37 4.53 2.22
CA SER A 142 9.80 4.23 2.15
C SER A 142 10.22 3.16 3.16
N GLY A 143 11.28 2.40 2.85
CA GLY A 143 11.78 1.33 3.73
C GLY A 143 11.17 -0.05 3.49
N VAL A 144 10.08 -0.14 2.72
CA VAL A 144 9.42 -1.41 2.35
C VAL A 144 10.17 -2.14 1.24
N GLN A 145 10.22 -3.47 1.30
CA GLN A 145 10.86 -4.33 0.31
C GLN A 145 9.87 -5.38 -0.20
N ALA A 146 9.49 -5.27 -1.47
CA ALA A 146 8.65 -6.26 -2.14
C ALA A 146 9.51 -7.44 -2.60
N GLN A 147 8.95 -8.64 -2.54
CA GLN A 147 9.56 -9.87 -3.02
C GLN A 147 8.54 -10.70 -3.80
N ILE A 148 9.04 -11.54 -4.69
CA ILE A 148 8.28 -12.57 -5.40
C ILE A 148 9.12 -13.84 -5.37
N ILE A 149 8.48 -14.97 -5.15
CA ILE A 149 9.04 -16.32 -5.35
C ILE A 149 8.29 -17.02 -6.48
N VAL A 150 9.00 -17.78 -7.31
CA VAL A 150 8.41 -18.58 -8.40
C VAL A 150 9.05 -19.95 -8.46
N GLU A 151 8.27 -20.94 -8.86
CA GLU A 151 8.76 -22.31 -9.16
C GLU A 151 9.69 -22.31 -10.37
N ASP A 152 9.36 -21.52 -11.40
CA ASP A 152 10.18 -21.37 -12.60
C ASP A 152 10.52 -19.93 -13.03
N SER A 153 11.79 -19.65 -13.35
CA SER A 153 12.26 -18.37 -13.89
C SER A 153 11.52 -17.95 -15.16
N LYS A 154 10.99 -18.91 -15.94
CA LYS A 154 10.15 -18.61 -17.10
C LYS A 154 8.89 -17.82 -16.72
N PHE A 155 8.39 -17.95 -15.48
CA PHE A 155 7.18 -17.28 -15.00
C PHE A 155 7.36 -15.77 -14.76
N TRP A 156 8.60 -15.23 -14.81
CA TRP A 156 8.84 -13.79 -14.64
C TRP A 156 8.13 -12.87 -15.63
N ASN A 157 7.78 -13.41 -16.79
CA ASN A 157 7.12 -12.66 -17.86
C ASN A 157 5.67 -13.14 -18.10
N GLU A 158 5.10 -13.82 -17.12
CA GLU A 158 3.72 -14.27 -17.16
C GLU A 158 2.75 -13.11 -16.85
N SER A 159 1.60 -13.12 -17.52
CA SER A 159 0.50 -12.17 -17.28
C SER A 159 -0.84 -12.89 -17.39
N ALA A 160 -1.92 -12.21 -17.03
CA ALA A 160 -3.29 -12.68 -17.22
C ALA A 160 -3.65 -13.02 -18.69
N TYR A 161 -2.84 -12.58 -19.66
CA TYR A 161 -3.05 -12.83 -21.09
C TYR A 161 -1.99 -13.74 -21.72
N ASN A 162 -1.02 -14.21 -20.95
CA ASN A 162 0.08 -15.06 -21.40
C ASN A 162 0.50 -16.02 -20.29
N GLN A 163 -0.44 -16.87 -19.85
CA GLN A 163 -0.16 -17.94 -18.89
C GLN A 163 0.74 -19.01 -19.51
N LEU A 164 1.71 -19.47 -18.75
CA LEU A 164 2.63 -20.53 -19.13
C LEU A 164 2.12 -21.88 -18.61
N SER A 165 2.69 -22.98 -19.09
CA SER A 165 2.35 -24.29 -18.54
C SER A 165 3.07 -24.52 -17.22
N ASP A 166 2.42 -25.24 -16.32
CA ASP A 166 2.95 -25.67 -15.03
C ASP A 166 4.29 -26.38 -15.17
N VAL A 167 5.04 -26.41 -14.08
CA VAL A 167 6.25 -27.20 -13.94
C VAL A 167 6.08 -28.25 -12.87
N SER A 168 6.83 -29.35 -12.98
CA SER A 168 6.94 -30.29 -11.88
C SER A 168 7.74 -29.66 -10.76
N HIS A 169 7.21 -29.70 -9.53
CA HIS A 169 7.95 -29.29 -8.33
C HIS A 169 9.27 -30.08 -8.24
N ASP A 170 10.40 -29.37 -8.33
CA ASP A 170 11.75 -29.97 -8.30
C ASP A 170 12.58 -29.54 -7.07
N GLY A 171 11.96 -28.77 -6.17
CA GLY A 171 12.58 -28.23 -4.97
C GLY A 171 13.46 -27.02 -5.22
N THR A 172 13.62 -26.55 -6.45
CA THR A 172 14.30 -25.29 -6.79
C THR A 172 13.27 -24.19 -6.93
N TYR A 173 13.61 -23.01 -6.43
CA TYR A 173 12.80 -21.82 -6.65
C TYR A 173 13.69 -20.64 -6.99
N TRP A 174 13.06 -19.68 -7.63
CA TRP A 174 13.64 -18.39 -7.94
C TRP A 174 12.93 -17.29 -7.17
N TYR A 175 13.64 -16.21 -6.90
CA TYR A 175 13.06 -15.06 -6.24
C TYR A 175 13.58 -13.75 -6.80
N TRP A 176 12.77 -12.71 -6.64
CA TRP A 176 13.11 -11.36 -7.06
C TRP A 176 12.67 -10.37 -5.99
N TRP A 177 13.53 -9.44 -5.60
CA TRP A 177 13.15 -8.38 -4.68
C TRP A 177 13.71 -7.01 -5.06
N LYS A 178 13.05 -5.95 -4.55
CA LYS A 178 13.51 -4.56 -4.61
C LYS A 178 12.95 -3.72 -3.46
N SER A 179 13.55 -2.57 -3.17
CA SER A 179 12.95 -1.58 -2.24
C SER A 179 11.88 -0.72 -2.92
N CYS A 180 10.75 -0.51 -2.24
CA CYS A 180 9.67 0.35 -2.67
C CYS A 180 9.89 1.83 -2.29
N GLY A 181 10.97 2.12 -1.57
CA GLY A 181 11.50 3.46 -1.34
C GLY A 181 12.60 3.42 -0.27
N ALA A 182 13.21 4.57 0.01
CA ALA A 182 14.22 4.70 1.04
C ALA A 182 13.80 5.78 2.04
N GLU A 183 13.87 5.49 3.35
CA GLU A 183 13.41 6.42 4.38
C GLU A 183 14.26 7.70 4.33
N ALA A 184 13.63 8.85 4.51
CA ALA A 184 14.36 10.11 4.55
C ALA A 184 15.13 10.25 5.86
N PRO A 185 16.47 10.41 5.85
CA PRO A 185 17.19 10.75 7.07
C PRO A 185 16.77 12.17 7.49
N SER A 186 16.10 12.28 8.64
CA SER A 186 15.74 13.55 9.26
C SER A 186 15.63 13.40 10.77
N SER A 187 15.94 14.49 11.48
CA SER A 187 15.83 14.59 12.93
C SER A 187 15.30 15.98 13.31
N LEU A 188 14.19 16.36 12.67
CA LEU A 188 13.49 17.62 12.93
C LEU A 188 12.55 17.46 14.13
N THR A 189 12.60 18.42 15.04
CA THR A 189 11.77 18.47 16.27
C THR A 189 10.76 19.63 16.19
N PRO A 190 9.62 19.57 16.92
CA PRO A 190 8.66 20.67 16.98
C PRO A 190 9.30 22.01 17.38
N ALA A 191 10.20 21.99 18.36
CA ALA A 191 10.88 23.19 18.86
C ALA A 191 11.73 23.90 17.78
N GLN A 192 12.31 23.15 16.83
CA GLN A 192 13.05 23.73 15.70
C GLN A 192 12.11 24.45 14.72
N LEU A 193 10.84 24.07 14.68
CA LEU A 193 9.82 24.73 13.88
C LEU A 193 9.05 25.83 14.63
N GLY A 194 9.31 26.01 15.93
CA GLY A 194 8.51 26.90 16.77
C GLY A 194 7.13 26.35 17.09
N ASP A 195 7.02 25.02 17.19
CA ASP A 195 5.80 24.27 17.50
C ASP A 195 4.65 24.50 16.50
N VAL A 196 5.01 24.92 15.28
CA VAL A 196 4.09 25.11 14.17
C VAL A 196 4.65 24.46 12.91
N PHE A 197 3.79 23.95 12.04
CA PHE A 197 4.19 23.40 10.74
C PHE A 197 3.84 24.37 9.62
N PRO A 198 4.80 24.73 8.74
CA PRO A 198 4.52 25.49 7.52
C PRO A 198 3.64 24.69 6.56
N ILE A 199 2.50 25.22 6.12
CA ILE A 199 1.67 24.52 5.12
C ILE A 199 2.24 24.73 3.72
N PHE A 200 2.55 23.62 3.04
CA PHE A 200 2.98 23.61 1.65
C PHE A 200 1.83 23.19 0.77
N GLN A 201 1.63 23.92 -0.33
CA GLN A 201 0.58 23.63 -1.30
C GLN A 201 1.19 23.16 -2.62
N THR A 202 0.46 22.28 -3.28
CA THR A 202 0.71 21.78 -4.63
C THR A 202 -0.49 22.24 -5.46
N PRO A 203 -0.52 23.52 -5.86
CA PRO A 203 -1.71 24.11 -6.47
C PRO A 203 -2.09 23.33 -7.74
N PRO A 204 -3.40 23.13 -7.98
CA PRO A 204 -3.84 22.48 -9.20
C PRO A 204 -3.38 23.30 -10.41
N LEU A 205 -2.91 22.62 -11.45
CA LEU A 205 -2.58 23.28 -12.71
C LEU A 205 -3.85 23.71 -13.42
N SER A 206 -3.79 24.84 -14.12
CA SER A 206 -4.79 25.12 -15.15
C SER A 206 -4.72 24.05 -16.24
N ALA A 207 -5.84 23.79 -16.94
CA ALA A 207 -5.88 22.82 -18.02
C ALA A 207 -4.79 23.05 -19.09
N SER A 208 -4.44 24.30 -19.39
CA SER A 208 -3.36 24.63 -20.33
C SER A 208 -1.96 24.33 -19.78
N GLU A 209 -1.72 24.55 -18.50
CA GLU A 209 -0.45 24.22 -17.85
C GLU A 209 -0.29 22.71 -17.76
N GLN A 210 -1.37 21.99 -17.42
CA GLN A 210 -1.39 20.53 -17.40
C GLN A 210 -1.01 19.94 -18.75
N VAL A 211 -1.65 20.36 -19.85
CA VAL A 211 -1.29 19.90 -21.20
C VAL A 211 0.17 20.22 -21.53
N THR A 212 0.68 21.37 -21.09
CA THR A 212 2.08 21.75 -21.31
C THR A 212 3.02 20.81 -20.56
N VAL A 213 2.74 20.49 -19.30
CA VAL A 213 3.55 19.57 -18.51
C VAL A 213 3.49 18.16 -19.06
N GLU A 214 2.29 17.66 -19.40
CA GLU A 214 2.13 16.35 -20.04
C GLU A 214 2.96 16.23 -21.33
N ASN A 215 2.93 17.27 -22.17
CA ASN A 215 3.72 17.29 -23.41
C ASN A 215 5.23 17.32 -23.13
N ASN A 216 5.66 18.06 -22.12
CA ASN A 216 7.07 18.12 -21.72
C ASN A 216 7.56 16.78 -21.17
N LEU A 217 6.75 16.11 -20.35
CA LEU A 217 7.04 14.76 -19.84
C LEU A 217 7.09 13.74 -20.99
N ALA A 218 6.09 13.74 -21.87
CA ALA A 218 6.10 12.86 -23.04
C ALA A 218 7.35 13.10 -23.90
N ALA A 219 7.72 14.36 -24.14
CA ALA A 219 8.94 14.71 -24.86
C ALA A 219 10.21 14.25 -24.12
N ALA A 220 10.25 14.36 -22.78
CA ALA A 220 11.38 13.93 -21.96
C ALA A 220 11.70 12.44 -22.16
N PHE A 221 10.67 11.60 -22.26
CA PHE A 221 10.79 10.15 -22.49
C PHE A 221 10.70 9.75 -23.97
N ALA A 222 10.78 10.73 -24.89
CA ALA A 222 10.72 10.53 -26.34
C ALA A 222 9.42 9.91 -26.88
N PHE A 223 8.29 10.14 -26.20
CA PHE A 223 6.95 9.88 -26.73
C PHE A 223 6.50 11.06 -27.59
N GLY A 224 6.61 10.93 -28.91
CA GLY A 224 6.16 11.98 -29.84
C GLY A 224 4.63 12.04 -29.91
N LEU A 225 4.02 13.12 -29.41
CA LEU A 225 2.55 13.33 -29.41
C LEU A 225 2.01 13.98 -30.71
N GLY A 226 2.79 14.01 -31.79
CA GLY A 226 2.39 14.58 -33.08
C GLY A 226 1.65 13.58 -33.99
N ARG A 227 0.95 14.09 -35.02
CA ARG A 227 0.23 13.28 -36.05
C ARG A 227 1.13 12.30 -36.83
N ASP A 228 2.44 12.43 -36.70
CA ASP A 228 3.50 11.57 -37.28
C ASP A 228 4.38 10.92 -36.18
N GLY A 229 3.93 10.88 -34.92
CA GLY A 229 4.73 10.48 -33.76
C GLY A 229 4.67 8.99 -33.40
N ASN A 230 5.73 8.48 -32.74
CA ASN A 230 5.92 7.08 -32.34
C ASN A 230 4.94 6.55 -31.26
N ALA A 231 3.98 7.35 -30.79
CA ALA A 231 2.95 6.89 -29.86
C ALA A 231 1.92 6.02 -30.61
N ILE A 232 1.82 4.75 -30.22
CA ILE A 232 0.84 3.80 -30.78
C ILE A 232 -0.55 4.07 -30.22
N SER A 233 -0.64 4.32 -28.93
CA SER A 233 -1.91 4.57 -28.25
C SER A 233 -1.77 5.63 -27.17
N THR A 234 -2.89 6.31 -26.92
CA THR A 234 -3.06 7.18 -25.75
C THR A 234 -4.43 6.88 -25.19
N GLU A 235 -4.46 6.46 -23.93
CA GLU A 235 -5.67 6.08 -23.22
C GLU A 235 -5.81 6.95 -21.97
N ILE A 236 -7.03 7.36 -21.66
CA ILE A 236 -7.33 8.06 -20.41
C ILE A 236 -8.16 7.10 -19.58
N ILE A 237 -7.63 6.69 -18.44
CA ILE A 237 -8.27 5.74 -17.54
C ILE A 237 -8.29 6.39 -16.16
N THR A 238 -9.48 6.67 -15.64
CA THR A 238 -9.67 7.24 -14.29
C THR A 238 -8.75 8.45 -14.01
N GLY A 239 -8.64 9.39 -14.95
CA GLY A 239 -7.80 10.60 -14.81
C GLY A 239 -6.30 10.41 -15.11
N THR A 240 -5.84 9.16 -15.26
CA THR A 240 -4.48 8.83 -15.68
C THR A 240 -4.39 8.71 -17.20
N LYS A 241 -3.43 9.40 -17.80
CA LYS A 241 -3.09 9.29 -19.22
C LYS A 241 -1.97 8.28 -19.40
N LEU A 242 -2.26 7.16 -20.06
CA LEU A 242 -1.29 6.15 -20.45
C LEU A 242 -0.89 6.36 -21.91
N ILE A 243 0.40 6.49 -22.18
CA ILE A 243 0.97 6.61 -23.53
C ILE A 243 1.86 5.39 -23.78
N THR A 244 1.58 4.64 -24.84
CA THR A 244 2.37 3.47 -25.23
C THR A 244 2.98 3.67 -26.61
N ASP A 245 4.26 3.35 -26.77
CA ASP A 245 4.98 3.49 -28.04
C ASP A 245 5.11 2.19 -28.84
N THR A 246 5.79 2.26 -29.98
CA THR A 246 6.00 1.10 -30.87
C THR A 246 6.87 -0.02 -30.30
N GLN A 247 7.60 0.25 -29.23
CA GLN A 247 8.46 -0.71 -28.54
C GLN A 247 7.77 -1.28 -27.30
N GLY A 248 6.51 -0.88 -27.03
CA GLY A 248 5.77 -1.28 -25.83
C GLY A 248 6.18 -0.50 -24.58
N ARG A 249 7.02 0.55 -24.70
CA ARG A 249 7.36 1.43 -23.58
C ARG A 249 6.12 2.22 -23.18
N GLN A 250 5.95 2.44 -21.89
CA GLN A 250 4.78 3.08 -21.32
C GLN A 250 5.17 4.32 -20.52
N LEU A 251 4.37 5.37 -20.65
CA LEU A 251 4.42 6.56 -19.81
C LEU A 251 3.02 6.83 -19.28
N GLU A 252 2.86 6.71 -17.97
CA GLU A 252 1.67 7.13 -17.24
C GLU A 252 1.88 8.54 -16.71
N ILE A 253 0.88 9.40 -16.90
CA ILE A 253 0.83 10.75 -16.37
C ILE A 253 -0.53 10.94 -15.72
N ASP A 254 -0.53 11.09 -14.41
CA ASP A 254 -1.74 11.36 -13.65
C ASP A 254 -1.92 12.87 -13.50
N ALA A 255 -2.99 13.37 -14.09
CA ALA A 255 -3.36 14.78 -14.08
C ALA A 255 -3.75 15.28 -12.68
N ASP A 256 -4.48 14.44 -11.94
CA ASP A 256 -5.11 14.78 -10.68
C ASP A 256 -4.08 14.72 -9.55
N THR A 257 -3.14 13.78 -9.63
CA THR A 257 -2.09 13.60 -8.62
C THR A 257 -0.75 14.22 -9.00
N GLY A 258 -0.54 14.56 -10.27
CA GLY A 258 0.70 15.22 -10.63
C GLY A 258 1.91 14.29 -10.59
N LEU A 259 1.70 12.99 -10.77
CA LEU A 259 2.72 11.96 -10.81
C LEU A 259 2.92 11.45 -12.23
N PHE A 260 4.10 10.91 -12.49
CA PHE A 260 4.38 10.15 -13.70
C PHE A 260 5.09 8.83 -13.38
N TYR A 261 4.90 7.85 -14.28
CA TYR A 261 5.62 6.59 -14.26
C TYR A 261 6.01 6.20 -15.69
N TYR A 262 7.31 6.18 -15.96
CA TYR A 262 7.91 5.66 -17.19
C TYR A 262 8.40 4.23 -16.95
N TYR A 263 8.10 3.36 -17.90
CA TYR A 263 8.36 1.94 -17.80
C TYR A 263 8.69 1.34 -19.17
N ASP A 264 9.82 0.63 -19.24
CA ASP A 264 10.20 -0.16 -20.42
C ASP A 264 10.10 -1.66 -20.08
N PRO A 265 9.04 -2.36 -20.50
CA PRO A 265 8.86 -3.78 -20.16
C PRO A 265 9.93 -4.72 -20.71
N ALA A 266 10.62 -4.31 -21.78
CA ALA A 266 11.66 -5.12 -22.38
C ALA A 266 13.01 -5.01 -21.65
N ARG A 267 13.13 -4.10 -20.67
CA ARG A 267 14.40 -3.79 -19.99
C ARG A 267 14.27 -3.56 -18.48
N THR A 268 13.09 -3.20 -18.00
CA THR A 268 12.82 -2.99 -16.57
C THR A 268 12.42 -4.30 -15.96
N PHE A 269 13.09 -4.70 -14.88
CA PHE A 269 12.85 -5.99 -14.24
C PHE A 269 13.01 -7.18 -15.20
N THR A 270 14.01 -7.17 -16.08
CA THR A 270 14.29 -8.30 -16.98
C THR A 270 15.41 -9.18 -16.49
N ASP A 271 15.23 -10.49 -16.58
CA ASP A 271 16.23 -11.47 -16.19
C ASP A 271 17.43 -11.36 -17.14
N THR A 272 18.49 -10.71 -16.67
CA THR A 272 19.76 -10.65 -17.38
C THR A 272 20.45 -12.00 -17.21
N THR A 273 20.47 -12.80 -18.29
CA THR A 273 21.15 -14.12 -18.32
C THR A 273 22.53 -14.11 -17.64
N GLU A 274 22.94 -15.25 -17.06
CA GLU A 274 24.25 -15.45 -16.40
C GLU A 274 25.46 -14.91 -17.20
N SER A 275 25.36 -14.85 -18.54
CA SER A 275 26.39 -14.31 -19.43
C SER A 275 26.62 -12.79 -19.32
N LEU A 276 25.65 -12.03 -18.82
CA LEU A 276 25.74 -10.58 -18.60
C LEU A 276 26.27 -10.24 -17.20
N GLN A 277 26.06 -11.14 -16.22
CA GLN A 277 26.57 -11.00 -14.85
C GLN A 277 28.11 -11.07 -14.77
N ALA A 278 28.76 -11.66 -15.78
CA ALA A 278 30.21 -11.70 -15.92
C ALA A 278 30.82 -10.42 -16.55
N GLN A 279 30.00 -9.45 -16.95
CA GLN A 279 30.45 -8.19 -17.57
C GLN A 279 30.69 -7.10 -16.52
N ALA A 280 31.38 -6.01 -16.90
CA ALA A 280 31.59 -4.88 -16.00
C ALA A 280 30.23 -4.24 -15.66
N ILE A 281 29.74 -4.54 -14.46
CA ILE A 281 28.54 -3.96 -13.87
C ILE A 281 28.89 -2.50 -13.48
N LEU A 282 28.02 -1.56 -13.84
CA LEU A 282 28.10 -0.19 -13.33
C LEU A 282 28.27 -0.21 -11.82
N THR A 283 29.12 0.67 -11.27
CA THR A 283 29.10 0.85 -9.82
C THR A 283 27.83 1.60 -9.40
N PRO A 284 27.39 1.50 -8.14
CA PRO A 284 26.30 2.34 -7.64
C PRO A 284 26.54 3.85 -7.85
N ALA A 285 27.80 4.29 -7.84
CA ALA A 285 28.15 5.68 -8.16
C ALA A 285 27.88 6.03 -9.64
N ASP A 286 28.18 5.13 -10.58
CA ASP A 286 27.89 5.35 -11.99
C ASP A 286 26.38 5.41 -12.26
N ALA A 287 25.60 4.52 -11.62
CA ALA A 287 24.14 4.54 -11.71
C ALA A 287 23.55 5.86 -11.22
N LYS A 288 24.05 6.38 -10.08
CA LYS A 288 23.69 7.70 -9.58
C LYS A 288 24.02 8.81 -10.57
N ASP A 289 25.24 8.81 -11.13
CA ASP A 289 25.66 9.86 -12.07
C ASP A 289 24.81 9.86 -13.35
N ILE A 290 24.41 8.67 -13.83
CA ILE A 290 23.46 8.51 -14.93
C ILE A 290 22.09 9.09 -14.57
N ALA A 291 21.54 8.73 -13.41
CA ALA A 291 20.23 9.24 -12.96
C ALA A 291 20.23 10.76 -12.75
N ASP A 292 21.30 11.32 -12.16
CA ASP A 292 21.46 12.76 -11.98
C ASP A 292 21.50 13.49 -13.33
N ALA A 293 22.27 12.97 -14.29
CA ALA A 293 22.32 13.52 -15.63
C ALA A 293 20.94 13.45 -16.31
N PHE A 294 20.25 12.31 -16.19
CA PHE A 294 18.95 12.09 -16.80
C PHE A 294 17.94 13.12 -16.32
N LEU A 295 17.73 13.20 -15.01
CA LEU A 295 16.73 14.06 -14.42
C LEU A 295 17.02 15.55 -14.71
N ARG A 296 18.31 15.96 -14.75
CA ARG A 296 18.72 17.33 -15.08
C ARG A 296 18.54 17.66 -16.56
N GLU A 297 18.96 16.79 -17.47
CA GLU A 297 18.83 17.00 -18.92
C GLU A 297 17.36 17.06 -19.35
N LYS A 298 16.51 16.26 -18.70
CA LYS A 298 15.05 16.25 -18.94
C LYS A 298 14.30 17.37 -18.22
N GLY A 299 14.94 18.07 -17.28
CA GLY A 299 14.28 19.11 -16.49
C GLY A 299 13.18 18.58 -15.58
N ILE A 300 13.28 17.31 -15.17
CA ILE A 300 12.30 16.63 -14.30
C ILE A 300 12.87 16.33 -12.92
N LEU A 301 14.03 16.90 -12.54
CA LEU A 301 14.53 16.93 -11.18
C LEU A 301 13.92 18.12 -10.42
N PRO A 302 12.97 17.91 -9.49
CA PRO A 302 12.43 18.97 -8.66
C PRO A 302 13.53 19.59 -7.79
N THR A 303 13.40 20.88 -7.49
CA THR A 303 14.39 21.62 -6.70
C THR A 303 14.50 21.16 -5.25
N ASP A 304 13.45 20.51 -4.75
CA ASP A 304 13.36 19.92 -3.42
C ASP A 304 13.78 18.43 -3.40
N ALA A 305 14.15 17.83 -4.54
CA ALA A 305 14.65 16.48 -4.58
C ALA A 305 16.13 16.41 -4.16
N VAL A 306 16.44 15.49 -3.24
CA VAL A 306 17.78 15.23 -2.72
C VAL A 306 18.07 13.75 -2.85
N PHE A 307 19.22 13.42 -3.43
CA PHE A 307 19.70 12.04 -3.54
C PHE A 307 19.73 11.37 -2.16
N ASN A 308 19.20 10.15 -2.07
CA ASN A 308 19.23 9.33 -0.86
C ASN A 308 20.21 8.16 -1.02
N THR A 309 19.85 7.21 -1.89
CA THR A 309 20.57 5.93 -2.01
C THR A 309 20.49 5.38 -3.44
N VAL A 310 21.36 4.42 -3.72
CA VAL A 310 21.22 3.50 -4.84
C VAL A 310 21.04 2.12 -4.24
N ASP A 311 19.88 1.52 -4.47
CA ASP A 311 19.62 0.15 -4.04
C ASP A 311 19.67 -0.80 -5.25
N ASP A 312 19.91 -2.07 -4.95
CA ASP A 312 19.91 -3.14 -5.92
C ASP A 312 18.49 -3.64 -6.20
N VAL A 313 18.27 -4.10 -7.43
CA VAL A 313 17.16 -4.96 -7.82
C VAL A 313 17.76 -6.34 -8.06
N VAL A 314 17.35 -7.32 -7.25
CA VAL A 314 18.08 -8.58 -7.12
C VAL A 314 17.20 -9.76 -7.51
N ILE A 315 17.75 -10.62 -8.37
CA ILE A 315 17.21 -11.94 -8.65
C ILE A 315 18.08 -12.99 -7.96
N GLY A 316 17.49 -14.09 -7.51
CA GLY A 316 18.25 -15.22 -7.02
C GLY A 316 17.54 -16.55 -7.17
N SER A 317 18.25 -17.62 -6.85
CA SER A 317 17.74 -18.99 -6.85
C SER A 317 18.22 -19.76 -5.62
N ALA A 318 17.40 -20.68 -5.11
CA ALA A 318 17.78 -21.60 -4.06
C ALA A 318 17.08 -22.97 -4.22
N GLY A 319 17.65 -24.02 -3.63
CA GLY A 319 17.11 -25.38 -3.63
C GLY A 319 16.65 -25.84 -2.23
N GLY A 320 15.35 -25.82 -1.97
CA GLY A 320 14.76 -26.15 -0.68
C GLY A 320 14.95 -25.06 0.39
N ALA A 321 14.40 -25.30 1.59
CA ALA A 321 14.32 -24.30 2.67
C ALA A 321 15.68 -23.77 3.18
N ASP A 322 16.75 -24.58 3.09
CA ASP A 322 18.06 -24.30 3.71
C ASP A 322 19.21 -24.06 2.71
N ALA A 323 18.96 -24.01 1.39
CA ALA A 323 20.04 -23.82 0.43
C ALA A 323 20.61 -22.40 0.43
N ALA A 324 21.92 -22.31 0.21
CA ALA A 324 22.58 -21.04 -0.04
C ALA A 324 22.04 -20.43 -1.33
N ALA A 325 21.51 -19.22 -1.23
CA ALA A 325 21.06 -18.45 -2.36
C ALA A 325 22.24 -18.02 -3.26
N VAL A 326 22.02 -18.06 -4.56
CA VAL A 326 22.86 -17.37 -5.55
C VAL A 326 22.10 -16.13 -6.01
N GLU A 327 22.68 -14.95 -5.79
CA GLU A 327 22.05 -13.66 -6.12
C GLU A 327 22.82 -12.92 -7.21
N ALA A 328 22.07 -12.17 -8.02
CA ALA A 328 22.60 -11.26 -9.01
C ALA A 328 21.80 -9.96 -9.07
N VAL A 329 22.52 -8.86 -9.29
CA VAL A 329 21.92 -7.54 -9.52
C VAL A 329 21.47 -7.45 -10.97
N THR A 330 20.17 -7.24 -11.17
CA THR A 330 19.51 -7.11 -12.48
C THR A 330 19.16 -5.65 -12.81
N GLY A 331 19.24 -4.76 -11.81
CA GLY A 331 18.86 -3.37 -11.92
C GLY A 331 19.43 -2.54 -10.77
N TYR A 332 19.65 -1.25 -11.00
CA TYR A 332 19.81 -0.27 -9.93
C TYR A 332 18.57 0.60 -9.83
N GLN A 333 18.18 0.93 -8.60
CA GLN A 333 17.18 1.96 -8.35
C GLN A 333 17.83 3.13 -7.60
N VAL A 334 17.96 4.26 -8.30
CA VAL A 334 18.48 5.50 -7.72
C VAL A 334 17.32 6.27 -7.13
N ILE A 335 17.34 6.48 -5.81
CA ILE A 335 16.22 7.03 -5.05
C ILE A 335 16.58 8.44 -4.57
N TYR A 336 15.66 9.38 -4.78
CA TYR A 336 15.71 10.73 -4.26
C TYR A 336 14.50 10.96 -3.35
N ASN A 337 14.75 11.54 -2.18
CA ASN A 337 13.69 12.00 -1.29
C ASN A 337 13.41 13.47 -1.55
N ARG A 338 12.26 13.95 -1.08
CA ARG A 338 11.93 15.37 -1.12
C ARG A 338 12.19 16.04 0.22
N TYR A 339 12.78 17.23 0.17
CA TYR A 339 13.04 18.11 1.31
C TYR A 339 12.51 19.51 1.03
N LEU A 340 11.44 19.86 1.72
CA LEU A 340 10.85 21.19 1.65
C LEU A 340 11.66 22.15 2.50
N THR A 341 11.93 23.33 1.96
CA THR A 341 12.67 24.39 2.67
C THR A 341 11.71 25.46 3.14
N ALA A 342 11.77 25.82 4.42
CA ALA A 342 10.99 26.91 4.99
C ALA A 342 11.82 27.79 5.92
N ASP A 343 11.54 29.10 5.89
CA ASP A 343 12.04 30.03 6.90
C ASP A 343 11.04 30.06 8.06
N VAL A 344 11.52 29.67 9.25
CA VAL A 344 10.72 29.55 10.47
C VAL A 344 11.35 30.35 11.60
N VAL A 345 10.56 30.63 12.63
CA VAL A 345 11.05 31.15 13.90
C VAL A 345 10.94 30.03 14.92
N ASN A 346 12.07 29.57 15.45
CA ASN A 346 12.06 28.46 16.41
C ASN A 346 11.44 28.86 17.76
N ALA A 347 11.26 27.89 18.66
CA ALA A 347 10.65 28.14 19.97
C ALA A 347 11.44 29.14 20.84
N ALA A 348 12.73 29.37 20.54
CA ALA A 348 13.56 30.38 21.20
C ALA A 348 13.46 31.78 20.55
N GLY A 349 12.60 31.96 19.54
CA GLY A 349 12.43 33.23 18.83
C GLY A 349 13.51 33.52 17.79
N VAL A 350 14.31 32.52 17.39
CA VAL A 350 15.40 32.68 16.42
C VAL A 350 14.91 32.28 15.03
N ALA A 351 15.03 33.20 14.07
CA ALA A 351 14.76 32.92 12.67
C ALA A 351 15.82 31.97 12.10
N GLN A 352 15.38 30.93 11.39
CA GLN A 352 16.23 29.95 10.74
C GLN A 352 15.55 29.34 9.52
N THR A 353 16.35 28.90 8.57
CA THR A 353 15.89 28.08 7.43
C THR A 353 16.00 26.61 7.83
N VAL A 354 14.91 25.87 7.72
CA VAL A 354 14.83 24.43 8.02
C VAL A 354 14.54 23.64 6.76
N GLN A 355 15.04 22.41 6.72
CA GLN A 355 14.64 21.40 5.75
C GLN A 355 13.72 20.38 6.42
N ILE A 356 12.57 20.16 5.79
CA ILE A 356 11.52 19.26 6.26
C ILE A 356 11.47 18.11 5.25
N ALA A 357 11.77 16.90 5.72
CA ALA A 357 11.60 15.71 4.88
C ALA A 357 10.12 15.54 4.51
N VAL A 358 9.86 14.99 3.34
CA VAL A 358 8.53 14.51 2.94
C VAL A 358 8.60 13.00 2.92
N ASP A 359 7.68 12.37 3.65
CA ASP A 359 7.42 10.94 3.64
C ASP A 359 6.09 10.67 2.90
N GLY A 360 5.75 9.38 2.78
CA GLY A 360 4.55 8.91 2.10
C GLY A 360 4.83 8.44 0.67
N PRO A 361 3.89 7.77 0.01
CA PRO A 361 4.15 7.11 -1.26
C PRO A 361 4.44 8.10 -2.41
N GLY A 362 3.84 9.31 -2.38
CA GLY A 362 4.09 10.35 -3.38
C GLY A 362 5.43 11.08 -3.26
N SER A 363 6.13 10.94 -2.14
CA SER A 363 7.31 11.73 -1.78
C SER A 363 8.62 11.37 -2.50
N LYS A 364 8.59 10.42 -3.43
CA LYS A 364 9.79 9.75 -3.94
C LYS A 364 9.97 9.99 -5.43
N ILE A 365 11.23 10.14 -5.82
CA ILE A 365 11.64 10.07 -7.23
C ILE A 365 12.58 8.90 -7.38
N LYS A 366 12.35 8.07 -8.39
CA LYS A 366 13.22 6.95 -8.68
C LYS A 366 13.60 6.91 -10.14
N VAL A 367 14.81 6.46 -10.38
CA VAL A 367 15.31 6.14 -11.72
C VAL A 367 15.85 4.73 -11.69
N TYR A 368 15.33 3.87 -12.55
CA TYR A 368 15.82 2.52 -12.77
C TYR A 368 16.90 2.56 -13.85
N VAL A 369 18.09 2.06 -13.51
CA VAL A 369 19.27 2.06 -14.39
C VAL A 369 19.68 0.62 -14.69
N ASP A 370 19.89 0.33 -15.97
CA ASP A 370 20.41 -0.95 -16.45
C ASP A 370 21.89 -1.10 -16.01
N PRO A 371 22.24 -2.14 -15.22
CA PRO A 371 23.59 -2.35 -14.72
C PRO A 371 24.59 -2.67 -15.83
N THR A 372 24.13 -3.08 -17.02
CA THR A 372 24.95 -3.47 -18.18
C THR A 372 25.18 -2.34 -19.17
N ALA A 373 24.64 -1.14 -18.91
CA ALA A 373 24.70 0.00 -19.81
C ALA A 373 26.13 0.36 -20.29
N ALA A 374 27.17 0.12 -19.48
CA ALA A 374 28.56 0.34 -19.90
C ALA A 374 29.03 -0.54 -21.08
N ASN A 375 28.42 -1.71 -21.29
CA ASN A 375 28.84 -2.71 -22.29
C ASN A 375 27.90 -2.83 -23.48
N ASN A 376 26.74 -2.17 -23.46
CA ASN A 376 25.81 -2.21 -24.57
C ASN A 376 26.38 -1.34 -25.72
N PRO A 377 26.64 -1.89 -26.93
CA PRO A 377 27.18 -1.13 -28.06
C PRO A 377 26.23 -0.02 -28.57
N GLN A 378 24.94 -0.06 -28.20
CA GLN A 378 24.02 1.08 -28.38
C GLN A 378 24.23 2.21 -27.34
N VAL A 379 25.04 1.95 -26.29
CA VAL A 379 25.26 2.73 -25.05
C VAL A 379 26.77 3.04 -24.81
N ALA A 380 27.63 3.04 -25.85
CA ALA A 380 29.08 3.36 -25.74
C ALA A 380 29.59 4.79 -26.15
N ASN A 381 28.75 5.79 -26.47
CA ASN A 381 29.07 7.18 -26.80
C ASN A 381 28.29 8.20 -25.92
N ALA A 382 28.96 9.23 -25.37
CA ALA A 382 28.51 10.23 -24.38
C ALA A 382 27.12 10.96 -24.49
N ASN A 383 26.18 10.56 -25.36
CA ASN A 383 24.80 11.03 -25.47
C ASN A 383 23.75 9.99 -24.99
N GLN A 384 24.06 9.17 -23.99
CA GLN A 384 23.38 7.88 -23.75
C GLN A 384 22.79 7.65 -22.36
N VAL A 385 22.68 8.73 -21.59
CA VAL A 385 21.97 8.73 -20.32
C VAL A 385 20.54 8.16 -20.48
N ASP A 386 19.85 8.52 -21.57
CA ASP A 386 18.51 8.01 -21.91
C ASP A 386 18.47 6.49 -22.18
N ALA A 387 19.54 5.93 -22.73
CA ALA A 387 19.57 4.52 -23.09
C ALA A 387 19.84 3.62 -21.87
N ALA A 388 20.49 4.15 -20.84
CA ALA A 388 20.73 3.44 -19.58
C ALA A 388 19.51 3.46 -18.63
N VAL A 389 18.62 4.44 -18.77
CA VAL A 389 17.39 4.55 -17.97
C VAL A 389 16.30 3.65 -18.56
N VAL A 390 15.87 2.66 -17.77
CA VAL A 390 14.85 1.69 -18.17
C VAL A 390 13.48 2.02 -17.57
N GLY A 391 13.45 2.75 -16.46
CA GLY A 391 12.22 3.23 -15.84
C GLY A 391 12.47 4.48 -15.00
N ALA A 392 11.43 5.26 -14.74
CA ALA A 392 11.51 6.41 -13.84
C ALA A 392 10.13 6.76 -13.27
N MET A 393 10.09 7.29 -12.05
CA MET A 393 8.85 7.79 -11.45
C MET A 393 9.12 9.02 -10.60
N GLY A 394 8.09 9.84 -10.41
CA GLY A 394 8.14 10.97 -9.48
C GLY A 394 6.96 11.92 -9.64
N GLY A 395 6.97 12.97 -8.81
CA GLY A 395 6.05 14.10 -8.94
C GLY A 395 6.56 15.14 -9.94
N TRP A 396 5.66 15.61 -10.80
CA TRP A 396 5.92 16.71 -11.74
C TRP A 396 5.32 18.03 -11.28
N ARG A 397 4.44 18.03 -10.26
CA ARG A 397 3.86 19.25 -9.71
C ARG A 397 4.86 19.99 -8.82
N PRO A 398 5.03 21.30 -9.01
CA PRO A 398 5.86 22.09 -8.12
C PRO A 398 5.17 22.22 -6.76
N THR A 399 5.86 21.83 -5.69
CA THR A 399 5.46 22.26 -4.35
C THR A 399 5.89 23.70 -4.17
N GLN A 400 4.90 24.56 -3.94
CA GLN A 400 5.18 25.97 -3.70
C GLN A 400 5.47 26.13 -2.20
N ALA A 401 6.70 26.54 -1.90
CA ALA A 401 6.98 27.14 -0.60
C ALA A 401 6.05 28.34 -0.40
N PRO A 402 5.62 28.66 0.83
CA PRO A 402 4.81 29.84 1.08
C PRO A 402 5.54 31.11 0.60
N VAL A 403 5.15 31.65 -0.56
CA VAL A 403 5.88 32.79 -1.15
C VAL A 403 5.40 34.09 -0.51
N GLY A 404 6.25 34.74 0.29
CA GLY A 404 6.18 36.19 0.55
C GLY A 404 4.88 36.73 1.18
N ARG A 405 4.06 35.88 1.79
CA ARG A 405 2.95 36.24 2.69
C ARG A 405 3.16 35.50 4.01
N ALA A 406 2.70 36.09 5.11
CA ALA A 406 2.71 35.45 6.43
C ALA A 406 2.31 33.98 6.28
N VAL A 407 3.22 33.06 6.59
CA VAL A 407 3.01 31.63 6.36
C VAL A 407 1.75 31.21 7.11
N ASP A 408 0.78 30.64 6.39
CA ASP A 408 -0.30 29.89 7.05
C ASP A 408 0.38 28.68 7.69
N THR A 409 0.73 28.81 8.95
CA THR A 409 1.23 27.72 9.77
C THR A 409 0.09 27.09 10.53
N VAL A 410 0.25 25.83 10.91
CA VAL A 410 -0.67 25.14 11.81
C VAL A 410 0.06 24.72 13.07
N PRO A 411 -0.54 24.81 14.26
CA PRO A 411 0.10 24.34 15.48
C PRO A 411 0.35 22.84 15.40
N LEU A 412 1.53 22.40 15.81
CA LEU A 412 1.81 20.99 16.01
C LEU A 412 1.23 20.54 17.34
N LEU A 413 0.69 19.33 17.38
CA LEU A 413 0.34 18.66 18.63
C LEU A 413 1.62 18.39 19.44
N ASP A 414 1.51 18.47 20.76
CA ASP A 414 2.62 18.17 21.65
C ASP A 414 2.98 16.69 21.58
N TYR A 415 4.25 16.39 21.35
CA TYR A 415 4.68 15.02 21.14
C TYR A 415 4.42 14.14 22.37
N GLN A 416 4.77 14.64 23.57
CA GLN A 416 4.78 13.85 24.80
C GLN A 416 3.37 13.60 25.36
N THR A 417 2.51 14.61 25.27
CA THR A 417 1.19 14.58 25.90
C THR A 417 0.06 14.25 24.93
N GLN A 418 0.27 14.41 23.62
CA GLN A 418 -0.78 14.19 22.63
C GLN A 418 -0.40 13.12 21.60
N ILE A 419 0.70 13.28 20.86
CA ILE A 419 1.08 12.32 19.81
C ILE A 419 1.35 10.92 20.37
N LEU A 420 2.12 10.81 21.45
CA LEU A 420 2.36 9.52 22.10
C LEU A 420 1.05 8.86 22.57
N LYS A 421 0.06 9.65 23.00
CA LYS A 421 -1.24 9.11 23.44
C LYS A 421 -2.11 8.62 22.29
N LEU A 422 -2.03 9.26 21.13
CA LEU A 422 -2.64 8.74 19.91
C LEU A 422 -1.98 7.43 19.49
N PHE A 423 -0.65 7.40 19.48
CA PHE A 423 0.16 6.24 19.09
C PHE A 423 -0.03 5.02 20.02
N GLU A 424 0.04 5.22 21.33
CA GLU A 424 -0.08 4.15 22.33
C GLU A 424 -1.51 3.55 22.38
N SER A 425 -2.51 4.24 21.81
CA SER A 425 -3.90 3.78 21.82
C SER A 425 -4.20 2.87 20.64
N ASN A 426 -4.55 1.62 20.91
CA ASN A 426 -4.99 0.66 19.89
C ASN A 426 -6.25 1.11 19.12
N ASP A 427 -7.09 1.94 19.75
CA ASP A 427 -8.30 2.48 19.12
C ASP A 427 -8.03 3.71 18.25
N LEU A 428 -7.04 4.54 18.63
CA LEU A 428 -6.83 5.85 18.00
C LEU A 428 -5.70 5.85 16.99
N GLU A 429 -4.66 5.03 17.15
CA GLU A 429 -3.53 5.01 16.21
C GLU A 429 -4.00 4.76 14.76
N PRO A 430 -4.83 3.74 14.46
CA PRO A 430 -5.26 3.48 13.08
C PRO A 430 -6.11 4.61 12.48
N LEU A 431 -6.75 5.42 13.34
CA LEU A 431 -7.61 6.54 12.91
C LEU A 431 -6.83 7.86 12.79
N ALA A 432 -5.77 8.03 13.58
CA ALA A 432 -4.96 9.25 13.64
C ALA A 432 -3.69 9.18 12.78
N SER A 433 -3.28 7.98 12.37
CA SER A 433 -2.19 7.77 11.43
C SER A 433 -2.65 7.96 9.99
N TYR A 434 -1.77 8.52 9.16
CA TYR A 434 -1.93 8.42 7.70
C TYR A 434 -1.66 6.98 7.26
N GLU A 435 -0.61 6.40 7.83
CA GLU A 435 -0.20 5.01 7.71
C GLU A 435 0.30 4.48 9.05
N SER A 436 -0.17 3.28 9.41
CA SER A 436 0.26 2.56 10.60
C SER A 436 0.81 1.19 10.22
N VAL A 437 1.69 0.65 11.07
CA VAL A 437 2.06 -0.75 10.95
C VAL A 437 0.78 -1.59 11.04
N PRO A 438 0.52 -2.50 10.07
CA PRO A 438 -0.60 -3.40 10.14
C PRO A 438 -0.25 -4.44 11.20
N PHE A 439 -0.56 -4.07 12.43
CA PHE A 439 -0.37 -4.88 13.62
C PHE A 439 -1.42 -4.45 14.64
N THR A 440 -2.66 -4.79 14.34
CA THR A 440 -3.80 -4.45 15.20
C THR A 440 -3.78 -5.37 16.41
N GLY A 441 -3.83 -4.79 17.62
CA GLY A 441 -3.90 -5.58 18.84
C GLY A 441 -2.56 -5.86 19.51
N ALA A 442 -1.47 -5.17 19.12
CA ALA A 442 -0.21 -5.25 19.85
C ALA A 442 -0.43 -5.07 21.37
N ASP A 443 0.08 -6.01 22.16
CA ASP A 443 0.05 -5.95 23.62
C ASP A 443 0.89 -4.79 24.15
N ALA A 444 1.98 -4.46 23.45
CA ALA A 444 2.82 -3.33 23.77
C ALA A 444 3.35 -2.63 22.52
N LYS A 445 3.40 -1.29 22.60
CA LYS A 445 4.01 -0.41 21.61
C LYS A 445 5.01 0.49 22.31
N THR A 446 6.25 0.53 21.83
CA THR A 446 7.31 1.36 22.41
C THR A 446 7.94 2.22 21.33
N ALA A 447 7.75 3.54 21.42
CA ALA A 447 8.43 4.49 20.55
C ALA A 447 9.95 4.49 20.82
N ILE A 448 10.74 4.33 19.77
CA ILE A 448 12.21 4.35 19.78
C ILE A 448 12.71 5.78 19.50
N SER A 449 12.12 6.41 18.49
CA SER A 449 12.48 7.74 18.03
C SER A 449 11.31 8.39 17.32
N TYR A 450 11.39 9.71 17.12
CA TYR A 450 10.42 10.45 16.34
C TYR A 450 11.07 11.61 15.59
N THR A 451 10.42 12.05 14.52
CA THR A 451 10.74 13.30 13.83
C THR A 451 9.50 13.91 13.20
N VAL A 452 9.47 15.24 13.09
CA VAL A 452 8.46 15.96 12.32
C VAL A 452 8.78 15.84 10.83
N THR A 453 7.78 15.49 10.04
CA THR A 453 7.88 15.27 8.59
C THR A 453 6.65 15.85 7.90
N GLY A 454 6.73 16.05 6.58
CA GLY A 454 5.57 16.24 5.73
C GLY A 454 5.07 14.88 5.23
N TRP A 455 3.76 14.72 5.07
CA TRP A 455 3.18 13.55 4.41
C TRP A 455 2.62 13.93 3.05
N GLU A 456 2.96 13.14 2.04
CA GLU A 456 2.38 13.21 0.69
C GLU A 456 1.71 11.87 0.38
N GLU A 457 0.40 11.93 0.10
CA GLU A 457 -0.45 10.74 -0.15
C GLU A 457 0.00 9.92 -1.36
N SER A 458 -0.66 8.79 -1.59
CA SER A 458 -0.33 7.92 -2.72
C SER A 458 -0.81 8.43 -4.07
N SER A 459 -0.34 7.78 -5.14
CA SER A 459 -0.83 8.06 -6.50
C SER A 459 -2.31 7.76 -6.62
N GLY A 460 -3.08 8.74 -7.09
CA GLY A 460 -4.55 8.70 -7.18
C GLY A 460 -5.31 9.36 -6.02
N GLU A 461 -4.63 9.85 -4.97
CA GLU A 461 -5.24 10.48 -3.79
C GLU A 461 -4.93 11.98 -3.68
N ASP A 462 -5.54 12.69 -2.71
CA ASP A 462 -5.37 14.14 -2.58
C ASP A 462 -3.91 14.50 -2.30
N GLN A 463 -3.29 15.12 -3.30
CA GLN A 463 -1.96 15.67 -3.20
C GLN A 463 -1.99 17.16 -3.52
N ASN A 464 -2.97 17.89 -2.98
CA ASN A 464 -3.09 19.34 -3.11
C ASN A 464 -2.29 20.12 -2.03
N MET A 465 -1.80 19.41 -1.02
CA MET A 465 -0.93 19.94 0.03
C MET A 465 -0.10 18.84 0.68
N ILE A 466 0.90 19.25 1.47
CA ILE A 466 1.72 18.36 2.29
C ILE A 466 1.21 18.42 3.72
N TYR A 467 0.82 17.28 4.28
CA TYR A 467 0.22 17.24 5.62
C TYR A 467 1.28 17.22 6.71
N PRO A 468 1.08 17.91 7.85
CA PRO A 468 1.96 17.79 9.00
C PRO A 468 1.88 16.37 9.58
N SER A 469 3.03 15.75 9.84
CA SER A 469 3.11 14.41 10.41
C SER A 469 4.25 14.25 11.41
N PHE A 470 4.10 13.30 12.32
CA PHE A 470 5.16 12.73 13.13
C PHE A 470 5.44 11.32 12.63
N ARG A 471 6.65 11.09 12.10
CA ARG A 471 7.16 9.74 11.88
C ARG A 471 7.70 9.21 13.19
N ILE A 472 7.10 8.14 13.71
CA ILE A 472 7.50 7.47 14.94
C ILE A 472 8.04 6.10 14.57
N SER A 473 9.33 5.87 14.81
CA SER A 473 9.88 4.51 14.72
C SER A 473 9.65 3.81 16.05
N ALA A 474 9.04 2.63 16.02
CA ALA A 474 8.59 1.92 17.21
C ALA A 474 8.85 0.43 17.15
N VAL A 475 8.96 -0.18 18.33
CA VAL A 475 8.87 -1.63 18.53
C VAL A 475 7.43 -1.97 18.89
N TYR A 476 6.89 -2.97 18.21
CA TYR A 476 5.59 -3.58 18.49
C TYR A 476 5.84 -4.97 19.06
N THR A 477 5.12 -5.32 20.10
CA THR A 477 5.19 -6.64 20.72
C THR A 477 3.80 -7.19 20.87
N ASP A 478 3.62 -8.41 20.40
CA ASP A 478 2.45 -9.24 20.63
C ASP A 478 2.91 -10.50 21.38
N THR A 479 2.37 -10.68 22.57
CA THR A 479 2.62 -11.84 23.43
C THR A 479 1.60 -12.95 23.23
N ASP A 480 0.52 -12.68 22.48
CA ASP A 480 -0.54 -13.63 22.12
C ASP A 480 -0.28 -14.30 20.76
N GLY A 481 0.91 -14.13 20.19
CA GLY A 481 1.29 -14.64 18.87
C GLY A 481 0.84 -16.09 18.61
N ALA A 482 0.03 -16.24 17.56
CA ALA A 482 -0.28 -17.46 16.81
C ALA A 482 0.02 -18.80 17.50
N GLY A 483 -0.94 -19.26 18.32
CA GLY A 483 -0.98 -20.64 18.79
C GLY A 483 0.15 -21.06 19.73
N THR A 484 0.52 -22.35 19.71
CA THR A 484 1.35 -23.00 20.75
C THR A 484 2.80 -22.50 20.92
N VAL A 485 3.22 -21.45 20.19
CA VAL A 485 4.57 -20.88 20.27
C VAL A 485 4.57 -19.70 21.24
N GLN A 486 5.12 -19.90 22.44
CA GLN A 486 5.19 -18.88 23.52
C GLN A 486 6.16 -17.71 23.26
N ASP A 487 6.67 -17.53 22.05
CA ASP A 487 7.65 -16.48 21.79
C ASP A 487 6.95 -15.20 21.30
N PRO A 488 7.14 -14.05 21.99
CA PRO A 488 6.52 -12.80 21.58
C PRO A 488 7.00 -12.41 20.18
N VAL A 489 6.06 -12.06 19.30
CA VAL A 489 6.37 -11.50 17.99
C VAL A 489 6.80 -10.07 18.23
N VAL A 490 8.10 -9.81 18.02
CA VAL A 490 8.69 -8.47 18.13
C VAL A 490 8.98 -7.93 16.75
N PHE A 491 8.37 -6.79 16.45
CA PHE A 491 8.46 -6.15 15.16
C PHE A 491 8.93 -4.69 15.32
N THR A 492 9.71 -4.16 14.37
CA THR A 492 10.15 -2.75 14.37
C THR A 492 9.76 -2.07 13.07
N GLY A 493 8.99 -1.00 13.15
CA GLY A 493 8.52 -0.25 11.98
C GLY A 493 8.23 1.22 12.31
N SER A 494 7.78 1.96 11.30
CA SER A 494 7.46 3.37 11.41
C SER A 494 5.95 3.59 11.31
N THR A 495 5.39 4.54 12.03
CA THR A 495 3.98 4.97 11.90
C THR A 495 3.95 6.49 11.74
N TRP A 496 2.98 7.01 11.00
CA TRP A 496 2.91 8.43 10.63
C TRP A 496 1.65 9.08 11.20
N ILE A 497 1.76 9.61 12.43
CA ILE A 497 0.64 10.25 13.12
C ILE A 497 0.46 11.69 12.61
N ALA A 498 -0.77 12.08 12.30
CA ALA A 498 -1.08 13.45 11.90
C ALA A 498 -0.64 14.46 12.98
N GLY A 499 0.14 15.45 12.58
CA GLY A 499 0.71 16.45 13.47
C GLY A 499 -0.28 17.54 13.92
N ASN A 500 -1.46 17.62 13.29
CA ASN A 500 -2.49 18.59 13.63
C ASN A 500 -3.90 18.00 13.39
N PRO A 501 -4.90 18.28 14.25
CA PRO A 501 -6.23 17.68 14.15
C PRO A 501 -7.00 17.97 12.86
N GLN A 502 -6.74 19.11 12.21
CA GLN A 502 -7.37 19.47 10.94
C GLN A 502 -7.01 18.48 9.81
N PHE A 503 -5.89 17.78 9.94
CA PHE A 503 -5.42 16.80 8.97
C PHE A 503 -5.64 15.36 9.44
N MET A 504 -6.40 15.16 10.50
CA MET A 504 -6.83 13.82 10.91
C MET A 504 -8.11 13.44 10.18
N ARG A 505 -8.26 12.15 9.88
CA ARG A 505 -9.55 11.58 9.49
C ARG A 505 -10.56 11.78 10.63
N PRO A 506 -11.88 11.89 10.36
CA PRO A 506 -12.89 11.95 11.42
C PRO A 506 -12.81 10.73 12.35
N LEU A 507 -13.33 10.84 13.57
CA LEU A 507 -13.44 9.67 14.45
C LEU A 507 -14.61 8.77 14.02
N ALA A 508 -14.32 7.62 13.42
CA ALA A 508 -15.28 6.53 13.26
C ALA A 508 -15.08 5.52 14.40
N LYS A 509 -15.94 5.57 15.41
CA LYS A 509 -15.96 4.60 16.50
C LYS A 509 -17.39 4.25 16.84
N VAL A 510 -17.66 2.97 17.08
CA VAL A 510 -18.96 2.52 17.63
C VAL A 510 -18.89 2.60 19.14
N ALA A 511 -19.58 3.58 19.73
CA ALA A 511 -19.62 3.82 21.17
C ALA A 511 -20.50 2.81 21.92
N THR A 512 -21.54 2.29 21.28
CA THR A 512 -22.39 1.24 21.84
C THR A 512 -22.60 0.18 20.78
N LEU A 513 -22.08 -1.02 21.06
CA LEU A 513 -22.22 -2.19 20.22
C LEU A 513 -23.50 -2.95 20.58
N PRO A 514 -24.11 -3.66 19.62
CA PRO A 514 -25.14 -4.65 19.93
C PRO A 514 -24.53 -5.83 20.72
N ASP A 515 -25.36 -6.71 21.25
CA ASP A 515 -24.88 -7.94 21.89
C ASP A 515 -24.19 -8.83 20.83
N LEU A 516 -22.85 -8.90 20.85
CA LEU A 516 -22.07 -9.60 19.84
C LEU A 516 -22.14 -11.13 20.00
N ASP A 517 -22.50 -11.62 21.19
CA ASP A 517 -22.65 -13.03 21.51
C ASP A 517 -24.05 -13.55 21.14
N LYS A 518 -25.02 -12.64 20.98
CA LYS A 518 -26.37 -12.99 20.51
C LYS A 518 -26.31 -13.57 19.09
N ARG A 519 -27.01 -14.69 18.89
CA ARG A 519 -27.39 -15.18 17.57
C ARG A 519 -28.63 -14.43 17.09
N TYR A 520 -28.44 -13.51 16.15
CA TYR A 520 -29.53 -12.73 15.56
C TYR A 520 -30.32 -13.58 14.57
N VAL A 521 -31.65 -13.45 14.59
CA VAL A 521 -32.55 -14.12 13.64
C VAL A 521 -33.31 -13.10 12.79
N LEU A 522 -33.97 -13.57 11.74
CA LEU A 522 -34.82 -12.74 10.89
C LEU A 522 -35.81 -11.93 11.74
N GLY A 523 -35.87 -10.62 11.52
CA GLY A 523 -36.74 -9.70 12.25
C GLY A 523 -36.18 -9.16 13.56
N ASP A 524 -35.04 -9.66 14.05
CA ASP A 524 -34.31 -9.02 15.14
C ASP A 524 -33.84 -7.61 14.73
N THR A 525 -33.85 -6.70 15.71
CA THR A 525 -33.25 -5.38 15.58
C THR A 525 -31.81 -5.40 16.05
N ILE A 526 -30.92 -4.83 15.24
CA ILE A 526 -29.54 -4.52 15.58
C ILE A 526 -29.48 -3.03 15.91
N ALA A 527 -29.15 -2.74 17.17
CA ALA A 527 -29.01 -1.38 17.67
C ALA A 527 -27.53 -1.08 17.93
N ALA A 528 -27.02 -0.01 17.33
CA ALA A 528 -25.66 0.48 17.56
C ALA A 528 -25.66 2.01 17.63
N THR A 529 -24.65 2.60 18.27
CA THR A 529 -24.49 4.07 18.30
C THR A 529 -23.04 4.44 18.08
N ALA A 530 -22.79 5.34 17.13
CA ALA A 530 -21.50 5.93 16.87
C ALA A 530 -21.10 6.88 18.00
N ALA A 531 -19.80 6.98 18.27
CA ALA A 531 -19.24 8.07 19.04
C ALA A 531 -19.53 9.40 18.32
N ASP A 532 -19.80 10.45 19.09
CA ASP A 532 -20.04 11.78 18.54
C ASP A 532 -18.71 12.39 18.08
N ALA A 533 -18.44 12.30 16.78
CA ALA A 533 -17.21 12.79 16.18
C ALA A 533 -17.02 14.31 16.32
N SER A 534 -18.06 15.06 16.71
CA SER A 534 -17.96 16.51 16.98
C SER A 534 -17.36 16.85 18.34
N LYS A 535 -17.22 15.87 19.23
CA LYS A 535 -16.63 16.04 20.56
C LYS A 535 -15.12 15.88 20.54
N THR A 536 -14.47 16.45 21.54
CA THR A 536 -13.05 16.18 21.74
C THR A 536 -12.84 14.74 22.23
N LEU A 537 -11.65 14.18 21.96
CA LEU A 537 -11.33 12.85 22.47
C LEU A 537 -11.40 12.80 24.01
N ALA A 538 -10.99 13.87 24.69
CA ALA A 538 -11.15 14.00 26.15
C ALA A 538 -12.64 13.92 26.59
N GLU A 539 -13.57 14.57 25.88
CA GLU A 539 -15.01 14.50 26.16
C GLU A 539 -15.61 13.11 25.90
N LEU A 540 -14.98 12.32 25.04
CA LEU A 540 -15.33 10.93 24.74
C LEU A 540 -14.70 9.92 25.71
N GLY A 541 -13.96 10.39 26.72
CA GLY A 541 -13.38 9.56 27.78
C GLY A 541 -11.97 9.03 27.48
N TYR A 542 -11.30 9.53 26.44
CA TYR A 542 -9.87 9.30 26.24
C TYR A 542 -9.03 10.18 27.18
N ASP A 543 -7.73 10.32 26.92
CA ASP A 543 -6.82 11.13 27.74
C ASP A 543 -7.23 12.62 27.75
N ALA A 544 -7.13 13.27 28.91
CA ALA A 544 -7.49 14.67 29.09
C ALA A 544 -6.63 15.65 28.26
N ALA A 545 -5.42 15.24 27.86
CA ALA A 545 -4.56 16.01 26.96
C ALA A 545 -5.05 16.02 25.50
N LEU A 546 -5.87 15.06 25.11
CA LEU A 546 -6.46 14.95 23.77
C LEU A 546 -7.73 15.83 23.65
N ASN A 547 -7.60 17.10 24.02
CA ASN A 547 -8.69 18.06 24.00
C ASN A 547 -8.83 18.76 22.63
N PHE A 548 -9.04 17.96 21.58
CA PHE A 548 -9.31 18.42 20.22
C PHE A 548 -10.25 17.45 19.50
N VAL A 549 -10.85 17.93 18.41
CA VAL A 549 -11.75 17.17 17.53
C VAL A 549 -10.94 16.63 16.35
N MET A 550 -11.00 15.32 16.08
CA MET A 550 -10.39 14.72 14.89
C MET A 550 -11.13 15.16 13.63
N GLY A 551 -10.42 15.64 12.60
CA GLY A 551 -11.00 16.34 11.44
C GLY A 551 -11.02 17.87 11.59
N GLY A 552 -10.66 18.39 12.77
CA GLY A 552 -10.47 19.81 13.02
C GLY A 552 -11.67 20.52 13.67
N PRO A 553 -11.47 21.75 14.15
CA PRO A 553 -12.45 22.47 14.98
C PRO A 553 -13.70 22.96 14.22
N ASN A 554 -13.65 23.01 12.89
CA ASN A 554 -14.76 23.45 12.03
C ASN A 554 -15.39 22.28 11.24
N ALA A 555 -15.05 21.05 11.60
CA ALA A 555 -15.54 19.87 10.90
C ALA A 555 -17.05 19.68 11.07
N LEU A 556 -17.69 19.17 10.02
CA LEU A 556 -19.12 18.86 10.00
C LEU A 556 -19.28 17.39 9.62
N PHE A 557 -19.81 16.58 10.53
CA PHE A 557 -19.82 15.13 10.37
C PHE A 557 -21.18 14.59 9.92
N SER A 558 -21.15 13.69 8.94
CA SER A 558 -22.26 12.78 8.61
C SER A 558 -21.89 11.34 8.94
N TYR A 559 -22.90 10.53 9.22
CA TYR A 559 -22.76 9.14 9.64
C TYR A 559 -23.62 8.27 8.72
N GLU A 560 -23.02 7.21 8.20
CA GLU A 560 -23.68 6.23 7.33
C GLU A 560 -23.34 4.83 7.83
N TRP A 561 -24.32 3.92 7.81
CA TRP A 561 -24.15 2.54 8.21
C TRP A 561 -24.35 1.61 7.03
N TYR A 562 -23.49 0.60 6.92
CA TYR A 562 -23.48 -0.36 5.82
C TYR A 562 -23.50 -1.78 6.37
N LEU A 563 -24.20 -2.66 5.67
CA LEU A 563 -24.04 -4.10 5.78
C LEU A 563 -22.97 -4.53 4.77
N GLY A 564 -21.84 -5.01 5.28
CA GLY A 564 -20.63 -5.25 4.50
C GLY A 564 -19.79 -4.00 4.30
N ASP A 565 -18.98 -4.01 3.23
CA ASP A 565 -18.05 -2.93 2.88
C ASP A 565 -18.76 -1.64 2.42
N VAL A 566 -18.11 -0.48 2.54
CA VAL A 566 -18.70 0.82 2.18
C VAL A 566 -18.88 0.99 0.66
N GLU A 567 -18.03 0.38 -0.16
CA GLU A 567 -18.05 0.53 -1.62
C GLU A 567 -19.04 -0.44 -2.28
N THR A 568 -19.15 -1.65 -1.73
CA THR A 568 -19.92 -2.75 -2.35
C THR A 568 -21.12 -3.22 -1.51
N GLY A 569 -21.15 -2.85 -0.23
CA GLY A 569 -22.19 -3.25 0.71
C GLY A 569 -23.48 -2.46 0.56
N THR A 570 -24.48 -2.90 1.31
CA THR A 570 -25.80 -2.26 1.31
C THR A 570 -25.86 -1.19 2.40
N LYS A 571 -26.19 0.06 2.05
CA LYS A 571 -26.44 1.09 3.05
C LYS A 571 -27.72 0.77 3.84
N ILE A 572 -27.60 0.66 5.16
CA ILE A 572 -28.67 0.23 6.08
C ILE A 572 -29.12 1.31 7.07
N GLY A 573 -28.43 2.45 7.13
CA GLY A 573 -28.82 3.54 8.02
C GLY A 573 -28.07 4.85 7.80
N ASP A 574 -28.63 5.91 8.37
CA ASP A 574 -28.08 7.27 8.41
C ASP A 574 -28.13 7.82 9.84
N GLY A 575 -27.17 8.66 10.18
CA GLY A 575 -27.09 9.31 11.51
C GLY A 575 -26.32 8.49 12.55
N ALA A 576 -26.10 9.08 13.72
CA ALA A 576 -25.22 8.52 14.74
C ALA A 576 -25.79 7.25 15.41
N THR A 577 -27.07 6.93 15.24
CA THR A 577 -27.70 5.74 15.81
C THR A 577 -28.21 4.84 14.70
N LEU A 578 -27.90 3.55 14.80
CA LEU A 578 -28.44 2.50 13.96
C LEU A 578 -29.55 1.76 14.72
N ASP A 579 -30.69 1.59 14.06
CA ASP A 579 -31.79 0.72 14.45
C ASP A 579 -32.23 -0.03 13.20
N TYR A 580 -31.60 -1.18 12.95
CA TYR A 580 -31.76 -1.94 11.70
C TYR A 580 -32.42 -3.30 11.96
N GLN A 581 -33.52 -3.58 11.27
CA GLN A 581 -34.20 -4.87 11.35
C GLN A 581 -33.65 -5.83 10.28
N LEU A 582 -33.13 -6.98 10.71
CA LEU A 582 -32.61 -8.00 9.80
C LEU A 582 -33.67 -8.53 8.85
N ALA A 583 -33.37 -8.46 7.56
CA ALA A 583 -34.18 -8.98 6.46
C ALA A 583 -33.55 -10.25 5.86
N ILE A 584 -34.37 -11.02 5.12
CA ILE A 584 -33.90 -12.26 4.49
C ILE A 584 -32.87 -11.98 3.38
N SER A 585 -32.96 -10.80 2.75
CA SER A 585 -32.01 -10.33 1.74
C SER A 585 -30.60 -10.06 2.27
N ASP A 586 -30.45 -9.97 3.58
CA ASP A 586 -29.18 -9.61 4.23
C ASP A 586 -28.23 -10.82 4.33
N PHE A 587 -28.77 -12.02 4.13
CA PHE A 587 -28.02 -13.26 4.17
C PHE A 587 -27.47 -13.56 2.77
N GLY A 588 -26.14 -13.59 2.65
CA GLY A 588 -25.46 -14.20 1.50
C GLY A 588 -25.62 -15.72 1.48
N PRO A 589 -25.00 -16.42 0.52
CA PRO A 589 -24.85 -17.87 0.57
C PRO A 589 -24.16 -18.27 1.89
N VAL A 590 -24.80 -19.10 2.71
CA VAL A 590 -24.30 -19.44 4.04
C VAL A 590 -23.66 -20.82 4.04
N LYS A 591 -22.35 -20.88 4.35
CA LYS A 591 -21.65 -22.12 4.72
C LYS A 591 -22.03 -22.44 6.18
N ASP A 592 -22.52 -23.64 6.45
CA ASP A 592 -22.80 -24.18 7.81
C ASP A 592 -23.86 -23.47 8.68
N GLY A 593 -24.79 -22.73 8.08
CA GLY A 593 -26.02 -22.26 8.75
C GLY A 593 -25.86 -21.10 9.75
N VAL A 594 -24.68 -20.48 9.84
CA VAL A 594 -24.45 -19.19 10.51
C VAL A 594 -23.74 -18.26 9.55
N ALA A 595 -24.34 -17.10 9.27
CA ALA A 595 -23.72 -16.06 8.45
C ALA A 595 -23.16 -14.98 9.37
N PRO A 596 -21.82 -14.81 9.45
CA PRO A 596 -21.27 -13.63 10.09
C PRO A 596 -21.59 -12.39 9.26
N LEU A 597 -22.38 -11.47 9.81
CA LEU A 597 -22.66 -10.18 9.17
C LEU A 597 -21.69 -9.14 9.70
N ILE A 598 -21.10 -8.34 8.80
CA ILE A 598 -20.32 -7.17 9.17
C ILE A 598 -21.20 -5.94 9.02
N ILE A 599 -21.17 -5.10 10.04
CA ILE A 599 -21.75 -3.77 10.00
C ILE A 599 -20.62 -2.77 10.04
N THR A 600 -20.61 -1.85 9.08
CA THR A 600 -19.59 -0.83 8.93
C THR A 600 -20.21 0.56 9.10
N LEU A 601 -19.66 1.30 10.05
CA LEU A 601 -19.88 2.73 10.24
C LEU A 601 -18.91 3.49 9.34
N LYS A 602 -19.41 4.41 8.52
CA LYS A 602 -18.63 5.44 7.86
C LYS A 602 -18.95 6.80 8.50
N VAL A 603 -17.91 7.52 8.92
CA VAL A 603 -18.03 8.91 9.35
C VAL A 603 -17.35 9.80 8.33
N THR A 604 -18.05 10.83 7.84
CA THR A 604 -17.53 11.74 6.82
C THR A 604 -17.50 13.18 7.34
N ASN A 605 -16.33 13.83 7.32
CA ASN A 605 -16.14 15.25 7.46
C ASN A 605 -16.49 15.98 6.15
N THR A 606 -17.68 16.54 6.10
CA THR A 606 -18.23 17.27 4.95
C THR A 606 -17.66 18.70 4.79
N ALA A 607 -16.79 19.14 5.70
CA ALA A 607 -16.16 20.47 5.65
C ALA A 607 -14.85 20.48 4.85
N THR A 608 -14.31 19.31 4.49
CA THR A 608 -13.10 19.18 3.66
C THR A 608 -13.44 18.52 2.33
N ASP A 609 -12.79 18.97 1.26
CA ASP A 609 -12.87 18.38 -0.08
C ASP A 609 -11.83 17.28 -0.30
N SER A 610 -10.94 17.05 0.67
CA SER A 610 -9.95 15.97 0.65
C SER A 610 -10.64 14.60 0.70
N THR A 611 -10.57 13.84 -0.38
CA THR A 611 -10.93 12.41 -0.45
C THR A 611 -10.20 11.48 0.54
N SER A 612 -8.95 11.74 0.93
CA SER A 612 -8.16 10.89 1.82
C SER A 612 -8.38 11.19 3.31
N LEU A 613 -8.77 12.43 3.63
CA LEU A 613 -9.00 12.89 5.01
C LEU A 613 -10.48 13.07 5.35
N ASN A 614 -11.37 13.12 4.36
CA ASN A 614 -12.79 13.40 4.63
C ASN A 614 -13.53 12.25 5.30
N HIS A 615 -13.00 11.02 5.38
CA HIS A 615 -13.75 9.94 6.00
C HIS A 615 -12.87 8.92 6.72
N SER A 616 -13.52 8.16 7.60
CA SER A 616 -12.97 6.97 8.24
C SER A 616 -14.08 5.95 8.43
N ILE A 617 -13.68 4.70 8.65
CA ILE A 617 -14.60 3.58 8.82
C ILE A 617 -14.29 2.80 10.10
N SER A 618 -15.32 2.17 10.67
CA SER A 618 -15.20 1.24 11.78
C SER A 618 -16.21 0.12 11.60
N SER A 619 -15.81 -1.12 11.86
CA SER A 619 -16.64 -2.29 11.57
C SER A 619 -16.74 -3.21 12.78
N PHE A 620 -17.87 -3.89 12.93
CA PHE A 620 -18.05 -4.96 13.91
C PHE A 620 -18.81 -6.15 13.32
N LYS A 621 -18.65 -7.32 13.94
CA LYS A 621 -19.26 -8.59 13.54
C LYS A 621 -20.46 -8.90 14.41
N ILE A 622 -21.53 -9.41 13.80
CA ILE A 622 -22.60 -10.11 14.51
C ILE A 622 -22.80 -11.50 13.91
N ASN A 623 -23.29 -12.43 14.73
CA ASN A 623 -23.63 -13.77 14.27
C ASN A 623 -25.12 -13.83 13.93
N ALA A 624 -25.47 -13.99 12.65
CA ALA A 624 -26.86 -14.10 12.21
C ALA A 624 -27.18 -15.51 11.70
N VAL A 625 -28.39 -16.00 12.00
CA VAL A 625 -28.86 -17.32 11.60
C VAL A 625 -29.98 -17.14 10.57
N PRO A 626 -29.78 -17.53 9.30
CA PRO A 626 -30.86 -17.52 8.32
C PRO A 626 -31.95 -18.49 8.78
N SER A 627 -33.22 -18.14 8.57
CA SER A 627 -34.30 -19.09 8.80
C SER A 627 -34.18 -20.23 7.78
N VAL A 628 -33.76 -21.42 8.22
CA VAL A 628 -33.71 -22.61 7.37
C VAL A 628 -35.14 -22.95 6.96
N TYR A 629 -35.48 -22.67 5.70
CA TYR A 629 -36.69 -23.21 5.10
C TYR A 629 -36.42 -24.69 4.82
N LEU A 630 -36.74 -25.57 5.77
CA LEU A 630 -36.90 -26.99 5.45
C LEU A 630 -38.07 -27.07 4.47
N PRO A 631 -37.89 -27.48 3.21
CA PRO A 631 -39.03 -27.78 2.36
C PRO A 631 -39.81 -28.84 3.11
N GLY A 632 -41.06 -28.51 3.47
CA GLY A 632 -41.91 -29.41 4.22
C GLY A 632 -41.91 -30.75 3.50
N LEU A 633 -41.41 -31.78 4.18
CA LEU A 633 -41.66 -33.16 3.78
C LEU A 633 -43.18 -33.27 3.73
N SER A 634 -43.76 -33.23 2.53
CA SER A 634 -45.11 -33.68 2.33
C SER A 634 -45.13 -35.13 2.79
N SER A 635 -45.86 -35.40 3.86
CA SER A 635 -46.13 -36.76 4.30
C SER A 635 -46.74 -37.53 3.13
N GLU A 636 -46.00 -38.48 2.56
CA GLU A 636 -46.58 -39.62 1.85
C GLU A 636 -47.10 -40.66 2.85
#